data_AF-A0A2G5D7E3-F1
#
_entry.id   AF-A0A2G5D7E3-F1
#
_cell.length_a   1.000
_cell.length_b   1.000
_cell.length_c   1.000
_cell.angle_alpha   90.00
_cell.angle_beta   90.00
_cell.angle_gamma   90.00
#
_symmetry.space_group_name_H-M   'P 1'
#
loop_
_entity.id
_entity.type
_entity.pdbx_description
1 polymer ?
#
loop_
_entity_poly.entity_id
_entity_poly.type
_entity_poly.pdbx_seq_one_letter_code
_entity_poly.pdbx_strand_id
1 'polypeptide(L)'
;MGFVIYQNSFCSRFGMGFQINRGIDCSARVEPSTLRRRVLRKVDNELAKGNTKGALTLVKQLQGKPGGLRGFGAAKQVPYRHYTLDGLNLNETEIASFQTVVDSTLDSVERSLQFAALDMASSAEEMETLMLDRTDPTPSEKYHNMCKQHEAGHFLIAYLIGILPKGYIIPRMEDMEDESVGGRVDLIGFEFLNSVSTKTFPKIKAGSGKVCATVNRAKVSNKNLNTFSCVALAGLAAECLVFGYSEGSFCDVEKLDELLKWLGYTETEAKSQVRWAVLNNTLILRRHLNARSKLADAMALGKSIGFCIDTIENALDGKEI
;
A
#
# COMPACT_ATOMS: atom_id res chain seq x y z
N MET A 1 -25.03 49.63 -87.19
CA MET A 1 -26.17 48.70 -87.12
C MET A 1 -25.74 47.40 -87.77
N GLY A 2 -25.65 46.33 -86.99
CA GLY A 2 -25.17 45.04 -87.49
C GLY A 2 -25.16 44.04 -86.35
N PHE A 3 -26.17 43.17 -86.35
CA PHE A 3 -26.43 42.09 -85.42
C PHE A 3 -25.54 40.86 -85.69
N VAL A 4 -25.67 39.88 -84.78
CA VAL A 4 -25.57 38.41 -84.98
C VAL A 4 -24.19 37.79 -84.68
N ILE A 5 -24.00 36.64 -84.00
CA ILE A 5 -24.81 35.70 -83.18
C ILE A 5 -23.81 34.88 -82.32
N TYR A 6 -24.31 34.32 -81.22
CA TYR A 6 -23.73 33.39 -80.24
C TYR A 6 -23.12 32.07 -80.79
N GLN A 7 -21.97 31.66 -80.22
CA GLN A 7 -21.81 30.35 -79.54
C GLN A 7 -20.53 30.25 -78.67
N ASN A 8 -20.71 29.76 -77.45
CA ASN A 8 -19.81 29.08 -76.49
C ASN A 8 -18.38 29.59 -76.23
N SER A 9 -18.12 30.02 -74.99
CA SER A 9 -16.90 29.68 -74.21
C SER A 9 -17.02 30.09 -72.72
N PHE A 10 -16.60 29.15 -71.86
CA PHE A 10 -16.16 29.22 -70.45
C PHE A 10 -16.04 30.59 -69.75
N CYS A 11 -16.52 30.70 -68.49
CA CYS A 11 -15.65 30.75 -67.28
C CYS A 11 -16.44 31.12 -65.99
N SER A 12 -16.46 30.16 -65.06
CA SER A 12 -16.32 30.27 -63.59
C SER A 12 -16.91 31.45 -62.80
N ARG A 13 -17.82 31.12 -61.86
CA ARG A 13 -17.84 31.70 -60.50
C ARG A 13 -18.43 30.72 -59.48
N PHE A 14 -17.57 30.12 -58.66
CA PHE A 14 -17.95 29.35 -57.47
C PHE A 14 -18.41 30.32 -56.37
N GLY A 15 -19.69 30.26 -55.99
CA GLY A 15 -20.23 30.93 -54.82
C GLY A 15 -20.18 30.01 -53.60
N MET A 16 -19.39 30.38 -52.59
CA MET A 16 -19.19 29.62 -51.37
C MET A 16 -20.33 29.93 -50.39
N GLY A 17 -21.31 29.02 -50.27
CA GLY A 17 -22.39 29.11 -49.29
C GLY A 17 -21.89 28.71 -47.90
N PHE A 18 -21.94 29.64 -46.95
CA PHE A 18 -21.62 29.40 -45.54
C PHE A 18 -22.82 28.74 -44.85
N GLN A 19 -22.81 27.41 -44.75
CA GLN A 19 -23.69 26.66 -43.84
C GLN A 19 -22.98 26.51 -42.48
N ILE A 20 -23.44 27.23 -41.46
CA ILE A 20 -23.00 27.01 -40.08
C ILE A 20 -23.72 25.75 -39.57
N ASN A 21 -23.13 24.59 -39.84
CA ASN A 21 -23.45 23.36 -39.11
C ASN A 21 -22.84 23.47 -37.71
N ARG A 22 -23.63 23.90 -36.71
CA ARG A 22 -23.33 23.59 -35.30
C ARG A 22 -23.63 22.12 -35.06
N GLY A 23 -22.75 21.24 -35.55
CA GLY A 23 -22.63 19.91 -35.02
C GLY A 23 -22.10 20.02 -33.60
N ILE A 24 -22.97 19.84 -32.61
CA ILE A 24 -22.51 19.54 -31.26
C ILE A 24 -21.88 18.15 -31.36
N ASP A 25 -20.55 18.09 -31.40
CA ASP A 25 -19.82 16.84 -31.21
C ASP A 25 -19.98 16.40 -29.75
N CYS A 26 -21.11 15.75 -29.47
CA CYS A 26 -21.38 15.06 -28.21
C CYS A 26 -20.75 13.65 -28.21
N SER A 27 -19.49 13.50 -28.60
CA SER A 27 -18.73 12.29 -28.26
C SER A 27 -17.22 12.51 -28.31
N ALA A 28 -16.72 13.49 -27.54
CA ALA A 28 -15.37 13.34 -27.03
C ALA A 28 -15.36 12.04 -26.21
N ARG A 29 -14.79 10.96 -26.74
CA ARG A 29 -14.51 9.74 -26.00
C ARG A 29 -13.78 10.18 -24.74
N VAL A 30 -14.47 10.13 -23.61
CA VAL A 30 -13.90 10.50 -22.32
C VAL A 30 -12.75 9.53 -22.10
N GLU A 31 -11.53 10.04 -22.22
CA GLU A 31 -10.30 9.25 -22.03
C GLU A 31 -10.47 8.39 -20.77
N PRO A 32 -10.25 7.08 -20.80
CA PRO A 32 -10.61 6.20 -19.68
C PRO A 32 -10.02 6.67 -18.33
N SER A 33 -8.84 7.30 -18.38
CA SER A 33 -8.18 7.95 -17.23
C SER A 33 -8.97 9.12 -16.63
N THR A 34 -9.71 9.89 -17.43
CA THR A 34 -10.50 11.06 -16.97
C THR A 34 -11.77 10.65 -16.23
N LEU A 35 -12.41 9.54 -16.62
CA LEU A 35 -13.54 8.97 -15.89
C LEU A 35 -13.08 8.44 -14.53
N ARG A 36 -11.97 7.69 -14.50
CA ARG A 36 -11.36 7.19 -13.27
C ARG A 36 -11.08 8.32 -12.29
N ARG A 37 -10.36 9.37 -12.71
CA ARG A 37 -10.07 10.56 -11.88
C ARG A 37 -11.35 11.23 -11.35
N ARG A 38 -12.41 11.30 -12.15
CA ARG A 38 -13.70 11.88 -11.70
C ARG A 38 -14.33 11.07 -10.58
N VAL A 39 -14.30 9.74 -10.68
CA VAL A 39 -14.84 8.86 -9.64
C VAL A 39 -13.93 8.84 -8.41
N LEU A 40 -12.61 8.88 -8.57
CA LEU A 40 -11.66 8.97 -7.45
C LEU A 40 -11.81 10.28 -6.65
N ARG A 41 -12.15 11.41 -7.29
CA ARG A 41 -12.56 12.62 -6.54
C ARG A 41 -13.82 12.41 -5.70
N LYS A 42 -14.78 11.59 -6.17
CA LYS A 42 -15.94 11.24 -5.36
C LYS A 42 -15.56 10.34 -4.19
N VAL A 43 -14.59 9.43 -4.37
CA VAL A 43 -14.01 8.63 -3.29
C VAL A 43 -13.44 9.55 -2.21
N ASP A 44 -12.61 10.52 -2.60
CA ASP A 44 -12.05 11.51 -1.67
C ASP A 44 -13.14 12.26 -0.89
N ASN A 45 -14.20 12.71 -1.59
CA ASN A 45 -15.32 13.40 -0.95
C ASN A 45 -16.07 12.52 0.06
N GLU A 46 -16.24 11.23 -0.23
CA GLU A 46 -16.89 10.30 0.72
C GLU A 46 -15.99 10.00 1.91
N LEU A 47 -14.68 9.83 1.70
CA LEU A 47 -13.71 9.66 2.78
C LEU A 47 -13.64 10.90 3.69
N ALA A 48 -13.64 12.11 3.12
CA ALA A 48 -13.66 13.36 3.88
C ALA A 48 -14.90 13.52 4.77
N LYS A 49 -16.04 12.92 4.38
CA LYS A 49 -17.26 12.88 5.19
C LYS A 49 -17.29 11.74 6.22
N GLY A 50 -16.24 10.92 6.27
CA GLY A 50 -16.22 9.68 7.08
C GLY A 50 -17.07 8.54 6.51
N ASN A 51 -17.61 8.67 5.29
CA ASN A 51 -18.43 7.63 4.64
C ASN A 51 -17.55 6.57 3.96
N THR A 52 -16.89 5.73 4.77
CA THR A 52 -16.01 4.65 4.29
C THR A 52 -16.74 3.62 3.43
N LYS A 53 -18.01 3.33 3.73
CA LYS A 53 -18.85 2.40 2.95
C LYS A 53 -19.15 2.95 1.54
N GLY A 54 -19.47 4.24 1.44
CA GLY A 54 -19.69 4.93 0.17
C GLY A 54 -18.42 4.94 -0.69
N ALA A 55 -17.29 5.30 -0.09
CA ALA A 55 -15.98 5.28 -0.73
C ALA A 55 -15.63 3.88 -1.28
N LEU A 56 -15.77 2.83 -0.47
CA LEU A 56 -15.50 1.44 -0.88
C LEU A 56 -16.43 0.98 -2.01
N THR A 57 -17.70 1.40 -1.99
CA THR A 57 -18.67 1.08 -3.05
C THR A 57 -18.23 1.68 -4.38
N LEU A 58 -17.77 2.93 -4.39
CA LEU A 58 -17.26 3.59 -5.60
C LEU A 58 -15.99 2.90 -6.14
N VAL A 59 -15.06 2.52 -5.26
CA VAL A 59 -13.85 1.78 -5.64
C VAL A 59 -14.21 0.43 -6.27
N LYS A 60 -15.11 -0.34 -5.64
CA LYS A 60 -15.59 -1.62 -6.18
C LYS A 60 -16.33 -1.47 -7.51
N GLN A 61 -17.03 -0.35 -7.73
CA GLN A 61 -17.66 -0.06 -9.01
C GLN A 61 -16.66 0.17 -10.14
N LEU A 62 -15.42 0.58 -9.86
CA LEU A 62 -14.35 0.73 -10.85
C LEU A 62 -13.48 -0.53 -11.00
N GLN A 63 -13.48 -1.41 -10.01
CA GLN A 63 -12.64 -2.59 -9.97
C GLN A 63 -12.84 -3.48 -11.20
N GLY A 64 -11.73 -3.83 -11.88
CA GLY A 64 -11.71 -4.72 -13.04
C GLY A 64 -12.34 -4.15 -14.32
N LYS A 65 -12.81 -2.89 -14.32
CA LYS A 65 -13.41 -2.28 -15.51
C LYS A 65 -12.33 -1.72 -16.47
N PRO A 66 -12.58 -1.71 -17.79
CA PRO A 66 -11.71 -1.01 -18.74
C PRO A 66 -11.59 0.47 -18.35
N GLY A 67 -10.36 0.94 -18.14
CA GLY A 67 -10.11 2.30 -17.66
C GLY A 67 -10.42 2.57 -16.19
N GLY A 68 -10.86 1.56 -15.45
CA GLY A 68 -11.13 1.62 -14.02
C GLY A 68 -9.89 1.31 -13.19
N LEU A 69 -10.09 0.55 -12.11
CA LEU A 69 -9.03 0.13 -11.19
C LEU A 69 -8.63 -1.32 -11.52
N ARG A 70 -7.45 -1.50 -12.11
CA ARG A 70 -6.88 -2.81 -12.42
C ARG A 70 -6.10 -3.40 -11.26
N GLY A 71 -5.50 -2.57 -10.39
CA GLY A 71 -4.66 -3.04 -9.28
C GLY A 71 -5.43 -3.37 -8.02
N PHE A 72 -6.59 -2.74 -7.78
CA PHE A 72 -7.33 -2.92 -6.53
C PHE A 72 -7.77 -4.38 -6.33
N GLY A 73 -7.19 -5.05 -5.32
CA GLY A 73 -7.47 -6.45 -5.02
C GLY A 73 -7.01 -7.45 -6.08
N ALA A 74 -6.07 -7.07 -6.94
CA ALA A 74 -5.63 -7.89 -8.06
C ALA A 74 -4.27 -8.56 -7.85
N ALA A 75 -3.56 -8.28 -6.74
CA ALA A 75 -2.25 -8.90 -6.50
C ALA A 75 -2.34 -10.44 -6.41
N LYS A 76 -1.50 -11.11 -7.21
CA LYS A 76 -1.26 -12.54 -7.12
C LYS A 76 -0.41 -12.87 -5.89
N GLN A 77 -1.06 -13.20 -4.78
CA GLN A 77 -0.42 -13.59 -3.53
C GLN A 77 0.18 -15.01 -3.60
N VAL A 78 1.25 -15.24 -2.82
CA VAL A 78 1.86 -16.56 -2.63
C VAL A 78 0.91 -17.46 -1.85
N PRO A 79 0.55 -18.66 -2.35
CA PRO A 79 -0.27 -19.59 -1.58
C PRO A 79 0.43 -20.01 -0.29
N TYR A 80 -0.27 -19.93 0.85
CA TYR A 80 0.28 -20.29 2.17
C TYR A 80 0.79 -21.73 2.28
N ARG A 81 0.43 -22.65 1.38
CA ARG A 81 0.81 -24.08 1.45
C ARG A 81 2.02 -24.46 0.58
N HIS A 82 2.58 -23.54 -0.22
CA HIS A 82 3.67 -23.83 -1.15
C HIS A 82 4.77 -22.77 -1.03
N TYR A 83 5.74 -23.02 -0.13
CA TYR A 83 6.84 -22.11 0.21
C TYR A 83 8.12 -22.29 -0.64
N THR A 84 8.05 -23.03 -1.73
CA THR A 84 9.24 -23.30 -2.55
C THR A 84 9.49 -22.12 -3.50
N LEU A 85 10.66 -21.49 -3.36
CA LEU A 85 11.14 -20.40 -4.20
C LEU A 85 11.16 -20.77 -5.70
N ASP A 86 11.30 -22.05 -6.00
CA ASP A 86 11.26 -22.63 -7.36
C ASP A 86 9.98 -22.28 -8.14
N GLY A 87 8.89 -21.92 -7.46
CA GLY A 87 7.63 -21.51 -8.09
C GLY A 87 7.53 -20.03 -8.50
N LEU A 88 8.57 -19.23 -8.26
CA LEU A 88 8.51 -17.76 -8.40
C LEU A 88 8.97 -17.22 -9.77
N ASN A 89 9.40 -18.07 -10.71
CA ASN A 89 9.92 -17.69 -12.04
C ASN A 89 11.02 -16.60 -11.95
N LEU A 90 11.90 -16.69 -10.96
CA LEU A 90 13.05 -15.79 -10.79
C LEU A 90 14.33 -16.51 -11.27
N ASN A 91 15.28 -15.78 -11.84
CA ASN A 91 16.61 -16.33 -12.13
C ASN A 91 17.47 -16.41 -10.85
N GLU A 92 18.62 -17.11 -10.90
CA GLU A 92 19.47 -17.34 -9.72
C GLU A 92 19.91 -16.05 -9.01
N THR A 93 20.31 -15.02 -9.76
CA THR A 93 20.71 -13.72 -9.21
C THR A 93 19.53 -12.98 -8.58
N GLU A 94 18.36 -13.06 -9.21
CA GLU A 94 17.13 -12.49 -8.68
C GLU A 94 16.68 -13.20 -7.40
N ILE A 95 16.84 -14.53 -7.33
CA ILE A 95 16.57 -15.34 -6.13
C ILE A 95 17.48 -14.90 -4.98
N ALA A 96 18.79 -14.76 -5.23
CA ALA A 96 19.73 -14.33 -4.20
C ALA A 96 19.37 -12.94 -3.66
N SER A 97 19.17 -11.95 -4.55
CA SER A 97 18.75 -10.60 -4.14
C SER A 97 17.39 -10.58 -3.41
N PHE A 98 16.46 -11.45 -3.80
CA PHE A 98 15.16 -11.59 -3.17
C PHE A 98 15.29 -12.19 -1.76
N GLN A 99 16.07 -13.25 -1.61
CA GLN A 99 16.36 -13.87 -0.31
C GLN A 99 17.03 -12.90 0.64
N THR A 100 18.01 -12.11 0.17
CA THR A 100 18.64 -11.07 1.00
C THR A 100 17.62 -10.10 1.59
N VAL A 101 16.68 -9.58 0.79
CA VAL A 101 15.64 -8.68 1.29
C VAL A 101 14.71 -9.37 2.29
N VAL A 102 14.35 -10.63 2.03
CA VAL A 102 13.51 -11.43 2.93
C VAL A 102 14.21 -11.63 4.27
N ASP A 103 15.48 -12.04 4.26
CA ASP A 103 16.25 -12.28 5.47
C ASP A 103 16.45 -10.98 6.26
N SER A 104 16.82 -9.88 5.61
CA SER A 104 16.91 -8.56 6.27
C SER A 104 15.58 -8.11 6.89
N THR A 105 14.45 -8.41 6.25
CA THR A 105 13.13 -8.08 6.79
C THR A 105 12.80 -8.95 8.00
N LEU A 106 13.14 -10.25 7.97
CA LEU A 106 12.97 -11.16 9.11
C LEU A 106 13.84 -10.74 10.30
N ASP A 107 15.09 -10.36 10.05
CA ASP A 107 16.00 -9.84 11.07
C ASP A 107 15.44 -8.55 11.70
N SER A 108 14.82 -7.68 10.91
CA SER A 108 14.12 -6.49 11.42
C SER A 108 12.91 -6.84 12.30
N VAL A 109 12.13 -7.85 11.91
CA VAL A 109 11.01 -8.34 12.74
C VAL A 109 11.52 -8.92 14.06
N GLU A 110 12.58 -9.72 14.03
CA GLU A 110 13.15 -10.29 15.24
C GLU A 110 13.70 -9.21 16.19
N ARG A 111 14.45 -8.24 15.65
CA ARG A 111 14.95 -7.10 16.44
C ARG A 111 13.81 -6.31 17.07
N SER A 112 12.73 -6.04 16.33
CA SER A 112 11.53 -5.40 16.87
C SER A 112 10.98 -6.12 18.11
N LEU A 113 10.81 -7.44 18.01
CA LEU A 113 10.24 -8.24 19.09
C LEU A 113 11.18 -8.31 20.30
N GLN A 114 12.50 -8.32 20.07
CA GLN A 114 13.50 -8.24 21.13
C GLN A 114 13.44 -6.89 21.86
N PHE A 115 13.33 -5.77 21.13
CA PHE A 115 13.18 -4.43 21.74
C PHE A 115 11.90 -4.33 22.56
N ALA A 116 10.77 -4.78 22.05
CA ALA A 116 9.50 -4.79 22.78
C ALA A 116 9.56 -5.66 24.05
N ALA A 117 10.31 -6.76 24.03
CA ALA A 117 10.52 -7.60 25.20
C ALA A 117 11.44 -6.95 26.25
N LEU A 118 12.44 -6.17 25.83
CA LEU A 118 13.35 -5.42 26.71
C LEU A 118 12.64 -4.24 27.39
N ASP A 119 11.82 -3.48 26.65
CA ASP A 119 11.03 -2.37 27.20
C ASP A 119 10.07 -2.85 28.31
N MET A 120 9.57 -4.08 28.19
CA MET A 120 8.77 -4.76 29.22
C MET A 120 9.59 -5.27 30.42
N ALA A 121 10.92 -5.37 30.31
CA ALA A 121 11.82 -5.98 31.28
C ALA A 121 12.73 -4.97 32.02
N SER A 122 12.90 -3.74 31.52
CA SER A 122 13.82 -2.76 32.11
C SER A 122 13.17 -1.82 33.14
N SER A 123 13.73 -1.79 34.36
CA SER A 123 13.84 -0.56 35.15
C SER A 123 14.89 0.36 34.52
N ALA A 124 14.73 1.67 34.69
CA ALA A 124 15.34 2.79 33.95
C ALA A 124 16.89 2.90 33.85
N GLU A 125 17.68 1.84 34.01
CA GLU A 125 19.15 1.96 34.19
C GLU A 125 20.03 1.31 33.11
N GLU A 126 19.50 0.67 32.07
CA GLU A 126 20.37 0.08 31.02
C GLU A 126 19.85 0.37 29.61
N MET A 127 20.06 1.61 29.14
CA MET A 127 19.87 1.97 27.74
C MET A 127 21.01 2.85 27.23
N GLU A 128 22.24 2.31 27.20
CA GLU A 128 23.34 2.96 26.49
C GLU A 128 24.41 1.95 26.04
N THR A 129 24.12 1.08 25.07
CA THR A 129 25.20 0.35 24.36
C THR A 129 24.84 -0.17 22.96
N LEU A 130 24.15 0.58 22.10
CA LEU A 130 24.05 0.22 20.67
C LEU A 130 23.98 1.42 19.69
N MET A 131 24.58 2.56 20.05
CA MET A 131 24.78 3.67 19.11
C MET A 131 26.16 3.53 18.46
N LEU A 132 26.27 2.76 17.38
CA LEU A 132 27.45 2.78 16.52
C LEU A 132 27.22 3.67 15.29
N ASP A 133 27.98 4.76 15.28
CA ASP A 133 28.68 5.41 14.17
C ASP A 133 28.11 5.19 12.75
N ARG A 134 27.52 6.25 12.18
CA ARG A 134 27.42 6.42 10.73
C ARG A 134 27.53 7.89 10.36
N THR A 135 28.64 8.23 9.70
CA THR A 135 28.82 9.44 8.91
C THR A 135 28.22 9.22 7.53
N ASP A 136 26.98 9.68 7.30
CA ASP A 136 26.31 9.83 5.99
C ASP A 136 24.83 10.26 6.18
N PRO A 137 24.23 10.95 5.18
CA PRO A 137 23.50 12.25 5.24
C PRO A 137 23.08 12.82 6.61
N THR A 138 22.54 14.06 6.66
CA THR A 138 21.92 14.54 7.91
C THR A 138 20.83 13.55 8.32
N PRO A 139 20.89 12.96 9.53
CA PRO A 139 20.07 11.80 9.92
C PRO A 139 18.57 11.95 9.60
N SER A 140 18.03 13.16 9.72
CA SER A 140 16.62 13.49 9.45
C SER A 140 16.14 13.21 8.02
N GLU A 141 16.94 13.50 6.99
CA GLU A 141 16.51 13.28 5.59
C GLU A 141 16.39 11.80 5.27
N LYS A 142 17.32 11.01 5.80
CA LYS A 142 17.33 9.55 5.66
C LYS A 142 16.14 8.91 6.38
N TYR A 143 15.89 9.29 7.63
CA TYR A 143 14.72 8.81 8.38
C TYR A 143 13.41 9.20 7.71
N HIS A 144 13.32 10.43 7.20
CA HIS A 144 12.14 10.88 6.47
C HIS A 144 11.92 10.08 5.18
N ASN A 145 12.99 9.84 4.40
CA ASN A 145 12.89 9.04 3.18
C ASN A 145 12.52 7.59 3.48
N MET A 146 13.03 7.01 4.57
CA MET A 146 12.65 5.67 5.03
C MET A 146 11.18 5.61 5.43
N CYS A 147 10.70 6.56 6.23
CA CYS A 147 9.29 6.69 6.60
C CYS A 147 8.37 6.80 5.37
N LYS A 148 8.71 7.60 4.35
CA LYS A 148 7.94 7.65 3.09
C LYS A 148 7.79 6.28 2.46
N GLN A 149 8.88 5.51 2.41
CA GLN A 149 8.86 4.18 1.80
C GLN A 149 8.09 3.18 2.65
N HIS A 150 8.20 3.28 3.97
CA HIS A 150 7.44 2.48 4.93
C HIS A 150 5.93 2.64 4.72
N GLU A 151 5.45 3.87 4.75
CA GLU A 151 4.02 4.17 4.61
C GLU A 151 3.51 3.84 3.21
N ALA A 152 4.31 4.11 2.17
CA ALA A 152 3.98 3.70 0.81
C ALA A 152 3.89 2.16 0.67
N GLY A 153 4.69 1.42 1.42
CA GLY A 153 4.62 -0.04 1.53
C GLY A 153 3.26 -0.50 2.05
N HIS A 154 2.82 0.02 3.20
CA HIS A 154 1.49 -0.25 3.76
C HIS A 154 0.37 0.09 2.77
N PHE A 155 0.40 1.30 2.21
CA PHE A 155 -0.62 1.76 1.28
C PHE A 155 -0.71 0.85 0.05
N LEU A 156 0.42 0.57 -0.60
CA LEU A 156 0.46 -0.19 -1.84
C LEU A 156 0.01 -1.63 -1.63
N ILE A 157 0.55 -2.32 -0.62
CA ILE A 157 0.15 -3.70 -0.32
C ILE A 157 -1.33 -3.76 0.01
N ALA A 158 -1.84 -2.89 0.89
CA ALA A 158 -3.24 -2.85 1.24
C ALA A 158 -4.13 -2.68 -0.01
N TYR A 159 -3.82 -1.69 -0.85
CA TYR A 159 -4.54 -1.43 -2.09
C TYR A 159 -4.57 -2.66 -3.02
N LEU A 160 -3.41 -3.25 -3.26
CA LEU A 160 -3.26 -4.37 -4.20
C LEU A 160 -3.93 -5.66 -3.70
N ILE A 161 -4.03 -5.88 -2.39
CA ILE A 161 -4.77 -7.02 -1.81
C ILE A 161 -6.25 -6.71 -1.53
N GLY A 162 -6.73 -5.52 -1.92
CA GLY A 162 -8.15 -5.17 -1.93
C GLY A 162 -8.66 -4.50 -0.66
N ILE A 163 -7.76 -3.91 0.12
CA ILE A 163 -8.04 -3.11 1.30
C ILE A 163 -7.87 -1.64 0.95
N LEU A 164 -8.92 -0.84 1.13
CA LEU A 164 -8.92 0.57 0.76
C LEU A 164 -8.28 1.42 1.86
N PRO A 165 -7.21 2.18 1.57
CA PRO A 165 -6.74 3.24 2.46
C PRO A 165 -7.77 4.37 2.56
N LYS A 166 -8.02 4.84 3.79
CA LYS A 166 -8.94 5.95 4.08
C LYS A 166 -8.23 7.26 4.44
N GLY A 167 -6.96 7.18 4.80
CA GLY A 167 -6.14 8.32 5.20
C GLY A 167 -4.69 7.89 5.37
N TYR A 168 -3.78 8.86 5.41
CA TYR A 168 -2.39 8.62 5.78
C TYR A 168 -1.78 9.91 6.34
N ILE A 169 -0.67 9.78 7.06
CA ILE A 169 0.17 10.89 7.51
C ILE A 169 1.61 10.53 7.19
N ILE A 170 2.29 11.42 6.46
CA ILE A 170 3.75 11.44 6.35
C ILE A 170 4.21 12.65 7.17
N PRO A 171 5.02 12.48 8.23
CA PRO A 171 5.55 13.62 8.98
C PRO A 171 6.45 14.46 8.07
N ARG A 172 6.42 15.79 8.23
CA ARG A 172 7.34 16.65 7.49
C ARG A 172 8.74 16.53 8.10
N MET A 173 9.78 16.87 7.34
CA MET A 173 11.14 16.78 7.85
C MET A 173 11.35 17.64 9.11
N GLU A 174 10.66 18.78 9.19
CA GLU A 174 10.74 19.70 10.32
C GLU A 174 10.07 19.16 11.58
N ASP A 175 9.15 18.21 11.44
CA ASP A 175 8.38 17.62 12.56
C ASP A 175 9.08 16.36 13.14
N MET A 176 10.23 15.95 12.57
CA MET A 176 10.98 14.75 12.98
C MET A 176 12.08 15.04 14.02
N GLU A 177 12.00 16.18 14.73
CA GLU A 177 12.87 16.48 15.89
C GLU A 177 12.54 15.61 17.11
N ASP A 178 11.34 15.02 17.14
CA ASP A 178 10.89 14.07 18.16
C ASP A 178 10.79 12.68 17.52
N GLU A 179 11.60 11.73 18.00
CA GLU A 179 11.65 10.34 17.49
C GLU A 179 10.31 9.60 17.58
N SER A 180 9.34 10.16 18.31
CA SER A 180 7.99 9.61 18.48
C SER A 180 7.00 9.97 17.35
N VAL A 181 7.35 10.87 16.42
CA VAL A 181 6.44 11.30 15.34
C VAL A 181 6.60 10.38 14.11
N GLY A 182 5.94 9.23 14.18
CA GLY A 182 5.87 8.25 13.09
C GLY A 182 4.85 8.59 11.98
N GLY A 183 5.07 8.01 10.80
CA GLY A 183 4.04 7.94 9.77
C GLY A 183 2.88 7.04 10.16
N ARG A 184 1.78 7.10 9.40
CA ARG A 184 0.70 6.11 9.50
C ARG A 184 -0.13 6.02 8.23
N VAL A 185 -0.61 4.83 7.92
CA VAL A 185 -1.69 4.61 6.95
C VAL A 185 -2.93 4.06 7.65
N ASP A 186 -4.04 4.77 7.49
CA ASP A 186 -5.34 4.35 7.98
C ASP A 186 -6.06 3.49 6.92
N LEU A 187 -6.48 2.30 7.32
CA LEU A 187 -7.07 1.29 6.44
C LEU A 187 -8.50 0.94 6.86
N ILE A 188 -9.35 0.57 5.89
CA ILE A 188 -10.73 0.10 6.12
C ILE A 188 -10.73 -1.42 6.28
N GLY A 189 -11.46 -1.98 7.25
CA GLY A 189 -11.63 -3.44 7.38
C GLY A 189 -10.80 -4.09 8.49
N PHE A 190 -10.04 -3.32 9.26
CA PHE A 190 -9.29 -3.78 10.44
C PHE A 190 -9.98 -3.48 11.76
N GLU A 191 -11.28 -3.16 11.74
CA GLU A 191 -12.06 -2.86 12.95
C GLU A 191 -12.11 -4.06 13.92
N PHE A 192 -11.83 -5.28 13.46
CA PHE A 192 -11.73 -6.46 14.31
C PHE A 192 -10.58 -6.35 15.33
N LEU A 193 -9.54 -5.55 15.05
CA LEU A 193 -8.44 -5.33 15.99
C LEU A 193 -8.90 -4.59 17.26
N ASN A 194 -9.99 -3.82 17.20
CA ASN A 194 -10.57 -3.19 18.40
C ASN A 194 -10.98 -4.24 19.45
N SER A 195 -11.35 -5.45 19.01
CA SER A 195 -11.67 -6.56 19.92
C SER A 195 -10.44 -7.20 20.58
N VAL A 196 -9.25 -6.93 20.04
CA VAL A 196 -7.95 -7.33 20.59
C VAL A 196 -7.50 -6.30 21.63
N SER A 197 -7.59 -4.99 21.33
CA SER A 197 -7.17 -3.91 22.24
C SER A 197 -8.10 -3.65 23.43
N THR A 198 -9.41 -3.93 23.33
CA THR A 198 -10.38 -3.71 24.43
C THR A 198 -10.30 -4.72 25.57
N LYS A 199 -9.43 -5.73 25.44
CA LYS A 199 -8.96 -6.49 26.58
C LYS A 199 -7.53 -6.09 26.79
N THR A 200 -7.32 -5.03 27.59
CA THR A 200 -6.06 -4.85 28.32
C THR A 200 -5.67 -6.23 28.82
N PHE A 201 -4.65 -6.82 28.19
CA PHE A 201 -4.15 -8.11 28.60
C PHE A 201 -3.89 -7.98 30.10
N PRO A 202 -4.56 -8.76 30.96
CA PRO A 202 -4.21 -8.72 32.36
C PRO A 202 -2.72 -9.03 32.39
N LYS A 203 -1.92 -8.07 32.88
CA LYS A 203 -0.52 -8.29 33.25
C LYS A 203 -0.46 -9.69 33.82
N ILE A 204 0.29 -10.58 33.17
CA ILE A 204 0.33 -12.00 33.51
C ILE A 204 0.70 -12.11 34.98
N LYS A 205 -0.30 -12.24 35.85
CA LYS A 205 -0.16 -12.96 37.10
C LYS A 205 -0.36 -14.40 36.70
N ALA A 206 0.71 -15.19 36.79
CA ALA A 206 0.64 -16.63 36.72
C ALA A 206 -0.40 -17.12 37.74
N GLY A 207 -1.62 -17.39 37.27
CA GLY A 207 -2.76 -17.63 38.13
C GLY A 207 -4.04 -17.85 37.33
N SER A 208 -4.24 -19.11 36.92
CA SER A 208 -5.54 -19.76 36.69
C SER A 208 -6.66 -18.92 36.03
N GLY A 209 -6.70 -18.96 34.70
CA GLY A 209 -7.87 -18.58 33.91
C GLY A 209 -7.67 -19.02 32.47
N LYS A 210 -8.12 -20.24 32.14
CA LYS A 210 -7.93 -20.87 30.82
C LYS A 210 -8.80 -20.14 29.77
N VAL A 211 -8.35 -18.98 29.30
CA VAL A 211 -8.93 -18.30 28.14
C VAL A 211 -8.71 -19.21 26.94
N CYS A 212 -9.80 -19.74 26.38
CA CYS A 212 -9.72 -20.77 25.35
C CYS A 212 -9.34 -20.16 23.99
N ALA A 213 -8.09 -20.38 23.55
CA ALA A 213 -7.58 -19.97 22.24
C ALA A 213 -8.50 -20.41 21.08
N THR A 214 -9.19 -21.55 21.22
CA THR A 214 -10.15 -22.08 20.24
C THR A 214 -11.33 -21.12 19.99
N VAL A 215 -11.79 -20.38 21.00
CA VAL A 215 -12.87 -19.38 20.86
C VAL A 215 -12.39 -18.12 20.14
N ASN A 216 -11.11 -17.75 20.30
CA ASN A 216 -10.53 -16.58 19.65
C ASN A 216 -10.24 -16.83 18.16
N ARG A 217 -9.71 -18.01 17.80
CA ARG A 217 -9.50 -18.41 16.39
C ARG A 217 -10.81 -18.45 15.59
N ALA A 218 -11.95 -18.75 16.21
CA ALA A 218 -13.25 -18.70 15.55
C ALA A 218 -13.72 -17.27 15.19
N LYS A 219 -13.15 -16.22 15.83
CA LYS A 219 -13.54 -14.83 15.63
C LYS A 219 -12.79 -14.14 14.49
N VAL A 220 -11.56 -14.56 14.22
CA VAL A 220 -10.72 -13.99 13.16
C VAL A 220 -10.58 -15.01 12.05
N SER A 221 -11.12 -14.71 10.87
CA SER A 221 -10.95 -15.59 9.72
C SER A 221 -9.47 -15.66 9.31
N ASN A 222 -9.01 -16.81 8.79
CA ASN A 222 -7.66 -16.95 8.23
C ASN A 222 -7.37 -15.89 7.15
N LYS A 223 -8.40 -15.48 6.39
CA LYS A 223 -8.27 -14.41 5.41
C LYS A 223 -7.90 -13.08 6.09
N ASN A 224 -8.57 -12.71 7.18
CA ASN A 224 -8.29 -11.47 7.90
C ASN A 224 -6.91 -11.48 8.54
N LEU A 225 -6.49 -12.62 9.12
CA LEU A 225 -5.14 -12.77 9.67
C LEU A 225 -4.09 -12.60 8.56
N ASN A 226 -4.23 -13.32 7.45
CA ASN A 226 -3.30 -13.23 6.33
C ASN A 226 -3.21 -11.81 5.76
N THR A 227 -4.35 -11.16 5.58
CA THR A 227 -4.41 -9.77 5.14
C THR A 227 -3.72 -8.83 6.13
N PHE A 228 -3.95 -8.99 7.43
CA PHE A 228 -3.29 -8.17 8.44
C PHE A 228 -1.79 -8.42 8.50
N SER A 229 -1.33 -9.68 8.45
CA SER A 229 0.10 -10.01 8.42
C SER A 229 0.81 -9.37 7.22
N CYS A 230 0.20 -9.42 6.03
CA CYS A 230 0.75 -8.74 4.86
C CYS A 230 0.80 -7.23 5.06
N VAL A 231 -0.26 -6.61 5.57
CA VAL A 231 -0.26 -5.16 5.79
C VAL A 231 0.76 -4.76 6.85
N ALA A 232 0.78 -5.41 8.02
CA ALA A 232 1.66 -5.05 9.14
C ALA A 232 3.14 -5.13 8.79
N LEU A 233 3.54 -6.08 7.92
CA LEU A 233 4.93 -6.27 7.51
C LEU A 233 5.27 -5.55 6.18
N ALA A 234 4.34 -4.78 5.61
CA ALA A 234 4.53 -4.14 4.32
C ALA A 234 5.53 -2.98 4.39
N GLY A 235 5.49 -2.18 5.46
CA GLY A 235 6.42 -1.07 5.66
C GLY A 235 7.86 -1.55 5.79
N LEU A 236 8.11 -2.54 6.66
CA LEU A 236 9.43 -3.17 6.81
C LEU A 236 9.97 -3.75 5.50
N ALA A 237 9.15 -4.50 4.76
CA ALA A 237 9.56 -5.06 3.49
C ALA A 237 9.90 -3.96 2.46
N ALA A 238 9.19 -2.83 2.47
CA ALA A 238 9.46 -1.70 1.59
C ALA A 238 10.77 -0.98 1.96
N GLU A 239 11.05 -0.81 3.25
CA GLU A 239 12.32 -0.24 3.73
C GLU A 239 13.50 -1.14 3.35
N CYS A 240 13.45 -2.43 3.71
CA CYS A 240 14.52 -3.38 3.40
C CYS A 240 14.76 -3.49 1.88
N LEU A 241 13.73 -3.36 1.06
CA LEU A 241 13.87 -3.37 -0.39
C LEU A 241 14.60 -2.13 -0.95
N VAL A 242 14.50 -0.97 -0.28
CA VAL A 242 15.12 0.29 -0.74
C VAL A 242 16.47 0.55 -0.09
N PHE A 243 16.58 0.29 1.21
CA PHE A 243 17.75 0.65 2.03
C PHE A 243 18.58 -0.57 2.45
N GLY A 244 18.11 -1.78 2.22
CA GLY A 244 18.76 -3.02 2.64
C GLY A 244 18.54 -3.39 4.11
N TYR A 245 17.92 -2.50 4.89
CA TYR A 245 17.59 -2.72 6.29
C TYR A 245 16.40 -1.84 6.69
N SER A 246 15.90 -2.01 7.91
CA SER A 246 14.92 -1.14 8.54
C SER A 246 15.42 -0.62 9.89
N GLU A 247 15.22 0.68 10.12
CA GLU A 247 15.58 1.47 11.32
C GLU A 247 14.32 2.18 11.91
N GLY A 248 13.11 1.82 11.46
CA GLY A 248 11.85 2.52 11.79
C GLY A 248 11.12 2.02 13.05
N SER A 249 10.02 2.71 13.40
CA SER A 249 9.13 2.32 14.50
C SER A 249 8.42 0.99 14.19
N PHE A 250 8.46 0.05 15.13
CA PHE A 250 7.99 -1.31 14.92
C PHE A 250 6.59 -1.61 15.50
N CYS A 251 5.78 -0.59 15.75
CA CYS A 251 4.45 -0.75 16.36
C CYS A 251 3.54 -1.74 15.60
N ASP A 252 3.71 -1.89 14.29
CA ASP A 252 2.90 -2.83 13.50
C ASP A 252 3.33 -4.29 13.67
N VAL A 253 4.61 -4.56 13.93
CA VAL A 253 5.12 -5.89 14.28
C VAL A 253 4.60 -6.31 15.63
N GLU A 254 4.64 -5.41 16.61
CA GLU A 254 4.12 -5.66 17.96
C GLU A 254 2.63 -5.99 17.93
N LYS A 255 1.81 -5.20 17.21
CA LYS A 255 0.37 -5.50 17.03
C LYS A 255 0.14 -6.86 16.38
N LEU A 256 0.98 -7.25 15.41
CA LEU A 256 0.89 -8.57 14.78
C LEU A 256 1.22 -9.69 15.77
N ASP A 257 2.28 -9.54 16.55
CA ASP A 257 2.66 -10.51 17.57
C ASP A 257 1.60 -10.63 18.68
N GLU A 258 1.05 -9.52 19.16
CA GLU A 258 -0.07 -9.50 20.11
C GLU A 258 -1.29 -10.25 19.55
N LEU A 259 -1.65 -10.01 18.28
CA LEU A 259 -2.75 -10.73 17.64
C LEU A 259 -2.48 -12.23 17.57
N LEU A 260 -1.27 -12.64 17.17
CA LEU A 260 -0.89 -14.05 17.06
C LEU A 260 -0.94 -14.74 18.44
N LYS A 261 -0.41 -14.09 19.48
CA LYS A 261 -0.50 -14.55 20.87
C LYS A 261 -1.96 -14.64 21.34
N TRP A 262 -2.80 -13.66 21.02
CA TRP A 262 -4.23 -13.66 21.38
C TRP A 262 -5.02 -14.78 20.69
N LEU A 263 -4.65 -15.13 19.45
CA LEU A 263 -5.17 -16.28 18.70
C LEU A 263 -4.59 -17.62 19.19
N GLY A 264 -3.62 -17.59 20.11
CA GLY A 264 -2.94 -18.77 20.65
C GLY A 264 -2.09 -19.48 19.61
N TYR A 265 -1.43 -18.74 18.71
CA TYR A 265 -0.43 -19.30 17.81
C TYR A 265 0.80 -19.74 18.61
N THR A 266 1.38 -20.89 18.28
CA THR A 266 2.70 -21.27 18.79
C THR A 266 3.77 -20.37 18.15
N GLU A 267 4.96 -20.32 18.75
CA GLU A 267 6.10 -19.60 18.18
C GLU A 267 6.44 -20.07 16.76
N THR A 268 6.32 -21.39 16.50
CA THR A 268 6.55 -21.98 15.17
C THR A 268 5.47 -21.60 14.16
N GLU A 269 4.20 -21.56 14.57
CA GLU A 269 3.09 -21.07 13.73
C GLU A 269 3.27 -19.58 13.41
N ALA A 270 3.64 -18.78 14.42
CA ALA A 270 3.88 -17.34 14.28
C ALA A 270 5.05 -17.05 13.32
N LYS A 271 6.20 -17.72 13.50
CA LYS A 271 7.35 -17.63 12.58
C LYS A 271 6.99 -17.99 11.15
N SER A 272 6.17 -19.03 10.96
CA SER A 272 5.68 -19.44 9.63
C SER A 272 4.78 -18.37 9.00
N GLN A 273 3.87 -17.79 9.78
CA GLN A 273 2.96 -16.71 9.34
C GLN A 273 3.75 -15.45 8.94
N VAL A 274 4.72 -15.04 9.76
CA VAL A 274 5.59 -13.89 9.50
C VAL A 274 6.40 -14.12 8.23
N ARG A 275 7.08 -15.28 8.11
CA ARG A 275 7.89 -15.62 6.93
C ARG A 275 7.07 -15.62 5.65
N TRP A 276 5.86 -16.19 5.69
CA TRP A 276 4.94 -16.15 4.56
C TRP A 276 4.60 -14.72 4.13
N ALA A 277 4.22 -13.88 5.09
CA ALA A 277 3.81 -12.50 4.81
C ALA A 277 4.98 -11.66 4.27
N VAL A 278 6.19 -11.81 4.82
CA VAL A 278 7.41 -11.18 4.29
C VAL A 278 7.67 -11.61 2.85
N LEU A 279 7.69 -12.92 2.56
CA LEU A 279 7.87 -13.44 1.20
C LEU A 279 6.85 -12.87 0.22
N ASN A 280 5.57 -12.86 0.62
CA ASN A 280 4.48 -12.35 -0.18
C ASN A 280 4.64 -10.84 -0.47
N ASN A 281 4.97 -10.06 0.56
CA ASN A 281 5.17 -8.62 0.44
C ASN A 281 6.37 -8.28 -0.44
N THR A 282 7.53 -8.89 -0.20
CA THR A 282 8.74 -8.67 -1.01
C THR A 282 8.47 -8.97 -2.48
N LEU A 283 7.71 -10.04 -2.78
CA LEU A 283 7.36 -10.39 -4.15
C LEU A 283 6.48 -9.34 -4.81
N ILE A 284 5.42 -8.89 -4.13
CA ILE A 284 4.48 -7.88 -4.66
C ILE A 284 5.18 -6.52 -4.81
N LEU A 285 5.92 -6.07 -3.80
CA LEU A 285 6.63 -4.78 -3.82
C LEU A 285 7.71 -4.74 -4.89
N ARG A 286 8.43 -5.86 -5.11
CA ARG A 286 9.44 -5.98 -6.17
C ARG A 286 8.82 -5.97 -7.57
N ARG A 287 7.61 -6.52 -7.74
CA ARG A 287 6.89 -6.41 -9.03
C ARG A 287 6.44 -4.99 -9.33
N HIS A 288 6.17 -4.19 -8.31
CA HIS A 288 5.57 -2.86 -8.45
C HIS A 288 6.46 -1.72 -7.94
N LEU A 289 7.77 -1.80 -8.20
CA LEU A 289 8.76 -0.81 -7.74
C LEU A 289 8.43 0.62 -8.19
N ASN A 290 8.04 0.78 -9.46
CA ASN A 290 7.68 2.08 -10.04
C ASN A 290 6.43 2.67 -9.37
N ALA A 291 5.41 1.83 -9.12
CA ALA A 291 4.21 2.26 -8.43
C ALA A 291 4.49 2.65 -6.97
N ARG A 292 5.30 1.86 -6.25
CA ARG A 292 5.75 2.18 -4.88
C ARG A 292 6.47 3.52 -4.82
N SER A 293 7.46 3.74 -5.69
CA SER A 293 8.25 4.97 -5.70
C SER A 293 7.38 6.21 -5.96
N LYS A 294 6.57 6.19 -7.01
CA LYS A 294 5.69 7.31 -7.35
C LYS A 294 4.62 7.56 -6.29
N LEU A 295 4.13 6.49 -5.66
CA LEU A 295 3.21 6.59 -4.54
C LEU A 295 3.86 7.27 -3.33
N ALA A 296 5.09 6.90 -2.97
CA ALA A 296 5.83 7.54 -1.89
C ALA A 296 5.99 9.05 -2.12
N ASP A 297 6.32 9.46 -3.36
CA ASP A 297 6.41 10.88 -3.73
C ASP A 297 5.06 11.59 -3.62
N ALA A 298 3.99 10.97 -4.13
CA ALA A 298 2.63 11.53 -4.03
C ALA A 298 2.18 11.65 -2.56
N MET A 299 2.51 10.67 -1.72
CA MET A 299 2.17 10.67 -0.31
C MET A 299 2.92 11.79 0.43
N ALA A 300 4.23 11.91 0.21
CA ALA A 300 5.06 12.98 0.80
C ALA A 300 4.58 14.39 0.40
N LEU A 301 4.03 14.55 -0.81
CA LEU A 301 3.41 15.80 -1.28
C LEU A 301 2.00 16.06 -0.72
N GLY A 302 1.51 15.22 0.19
CA GLY A 302 0.18 15.38 0.81
C GLY A 302 -0.98 15.26 -0.17
N LYS A 303 -0.84 14.46 -1.23
CA LYS A 303 -1.90 14.26 -2.23
C LYS A 303 -3.09 13.48 -1.67
N SER A 304 -4.27 13.65 -2.26
CA SER A 304 -5.47 12.91 -1.81
C SER A 304 -5.33 11.40 -2.02
N ILE A 305 -6.16 10.61 -1.33
CA ILE A 305 -6.22 9.15 -1.52
C ILE A 305 -6.54 8.80 -2.97
N GLY A 306 -7.52 9.48 -3.57
CA GLY A 306 -7.88 9.32 -4.97
C GLY A 306 -6.73 9.65 -5.92
N PHE A 307 -5.92 10.65 -5.62
CA PHE A 307 -4.72 10.93 -6.41
C PHE A 307 -3.67 9.82 -6.26
N CYS A 308 -3.41 9.36 -5.04
CA CYS A 308 -2.48 8.26 -4.78
C CYS A 308 -2.91 6.98 -5.51
N ILE A 309 -4.20 6.66 -5.51
CA ILE A 309 -4.76 5.53 -6.26
C ILE A 309 -4.57 5.73 -7.77
N ASP A 310 -4.85 6.92 -8.32
CA ASP A 310 -4.61 7.19 -9.75
C ASP A 310 -3.12 7.05 -10.11
N THR A 311 -2.22 7.48 -9.23
CA THR A 311 -0.76 7.32 -9.38
C THR A 311 -0.35 5.86 -9.47
N ILE A 312 -0.85 5.01 -8.55
CA ILE A 312 -0.62 3.56 -8.61
C ILE A 312 -1.11 3.03 -9.96
N GLU A 313 -2.37 3.29 -10.30
CA GLU A 313 -3.01 2.75 -11.50
C GLU A 313 -2.39 3.23 -12.82
N ASN A 314 -1.71 4.37 -12.82
CA ASN A 314 -0.92 4.86 -13.95
C ASN A 314 0.50 4.25 -14.01
N ALA A 315 1.00 3.73 -12.90
CA ALA A 315 2.34 3.19 -12.77
C ALA A 315 2.41 1.66 -12.92
N LEU A 316 1.27 0.97 -12.80
CA LEU A 316 1.17 -0.49 -13.02
C LEU A 316 1.35 -0.82 -14.50
N ASP A 317 2.25 -1.77 -14.79
CA ASP A 317 2.31 -2.41 -16.12
C ASP A 317 1.30 -3.57 -16.19
N GLY A 318 0.70 -3.78 -17.36
CA GLY A 318 -0.33 -4.81 -17.58
C GLY A 318 0.17 -6.26 -17.41
N LYS A 319 1.50 -6.47 -17.33
CA LYS A 319 2.12 -7.78 -17.05
C LYS A 319 2.31 -8.07 -15.56
N GLU A 320 2.18 -7.06 -14.70
CA GLU A 320 2.51 -7.16 -13.27
C GLU A 320 1.31 -7.56 -12.39
N ILE A 321 0.10 -7.54 -12.96
CA ILE A 321 -1.18 -7.79 -12.27
C ILE A 321 -1.66 -9.22 -12.54
#